data_AF-A0A442H176-F1
#
_entry.id   AF-A0A442H176-F1
#
_cell.length_a   1.000
_cell.length_b   1.000
_cell.length_c   1.000
_cell.angle_alpha   90.00
_cell.angle_beta   90.00
_cell.angle_gamma   90.00
#
_symmetry.space_group_name_H-M   'P 1'
#
loop_
_entity.id
_entity.type
_entity.pdbx_description
1 polymer ?
#
loop_
_entity_poly.entity_id
_entity_poly.type
_entity_poly.pdbx_seq_one_letter_code
_entity_poly.pdbx_strand_id
1 'polypeptide(L)'
;MISKPALLDSVRPAPEQPLACPGVDRSSIGVLVREFYARVRKDERLGPIFAREIVGDWEPHLEKMTDFWCSVILKSGDYRGRPVPAHVKLEDVTESDFGIWLALFGETASGLFAPEIAAVFVERAERIATSLKLAMFFHLGPAARDIPGKA
;
A
#
# COMPACT_ATOMS: atom_id res chain seq x y z
N MET A 1 32.98 -8.29 -37.22
CA MET A 1 32.38 -8.79 -35.96
C MET A 1 31.81 -7.58 -35.24
N ILE A 2 30.49 -7.37 -35.31
CA ILE A 2 29.84 -6.25 -34.62
C ILE A 2 29.30 -6.80 -33.30
N SER A 3 29.98 -6.45 -32.21
CA SER A 3 29.59 -6.83 -30.85
C SER A 3 28.26 -6.17 -30.49
N LYS A 4 27.30 -7.01 -30.11
CA LYS A 4 26.00 -6.63 -29.55
C LYS A 4 26.22 -5.99 -28.17
N PRO A 5 25.74 -4.76 -27.90
CA PRO A 5 25.75 -4.27 -26.53
C PRO A 5 24.68 -5.03 -25.75
N ALA A 6 25.10 -5.67 -24.66
CA ALA A 6 24.23 -6.25 -23.63
C ALA A 6 23.52 -5.11 -22.90
N LEU A 7 22.44 -4.59 -23.50
CA LEU A 7 21.52 -3.69 -22.86
C LEU A 7 20.37 -4.53 -22.29
N LEU A 8 20.05 -4.28 -21.02
CA LEU A 8 18.93 -4.81 -20.24
C LEU A 8 19.21 -6.08 -19.41
N ASP A 9 20.25 -6.07 -18.58
CA ASP A 9 20.09 -6.64 -17.24
C ASP A 9 19.15 -5.71 -16.48
N SER A 10 17.87 -6.07 -16.50
CA SER A 10 16.81 -5.42 -15.75
C SER A 10 17.29 -5.20 -14.31
N VAL A 11 17.32 -3.94 -13.86
CA VAL A 11 17.43 -3.58 -12.45
C VAL A 11 16.18 -4.11 -11.76
N ARG A 12 16.17 -5.42 -11.48
CA ARG A 12 15.17 -6.02 -10.62
C ARG A 12 15.41 -5.40 -9.25
N PRO A 13 14.43 -4.69 -8.66
CA PRO A 13 14.60 -4.13 -7.33
C PRO A 13 14.99 -5.26 -6.38
N ALA A 14 16.00 -5.00 -5.53
CA ALA A 14 16.45 -5.97 -4.56
C ALA A 14 15.25 -6.46 -3.72
N PRO A 15 15.17 -7.76 -3.40
CA PRO A 15 14.08 -8.28 -2.59
C PRO A 15 14.03 -7.55 -1.25
N GLU A 16 12.86 -7.00 -0.91
CA GLU A 16 12.66 -6.27 0.34
C GLU A 16 12.93 -7.20 1.53
N GLN A 17 13.94 -6.84 2.33
CA GLN A 17 14.29 -7.60 3.51
C GLN A 17 13.34 -7.28 4.67
N PRO A 18 13.06 -8.25 5.57
CA PRO A 18 12.38 -7.98 6.83
C PRO A 18 13.11 -6.88 7.61
N LEU A 19 12.36 -5.95 8.19
CA LEU A 19 12.94 -4.97 9.11
C LEU A 19 13.15 -5.66 10.47
N ALA A 20 14.33 -6.22 10.69
CA ALA A 20 14.71 -6.85 11.95
C ALA A 20 15.33 -5.81 12.91
N CYS A 21 14.48 -4.93 13.44
CA CYS A 21 14.89 -3.91 14.43
C CYS A 21 14.22 -4.19 15.77
N PRO A 22 14.97 -4.13 16.90
CA PRO A 22 14.36 -4.16 18.24
C PRO A 22 13.29 -3.07 18.38
N GLY A 23 12.10 -3.43 18.85
CA GLY A 23 10.96 -2.51 19.00
C GLY A 23 10.00 -2.44 17.80
N VAL A 24 10.32 -3.11 16.68
CA VAL A 24 9.37 -3.30 15.57
C VAL A 24 8.80 -4.71 15.64
N ASP A 25 7.57 -4.83 16.14
CA ASP A 25 6.84 -6.07 16.30
C ASP A 25 5.34 -5.89 16.01
N ARG A 26 4.55 -6.96 16.12
CA ARG A 26 3.10 -6.88 15.89
C ARG A 26 2.41 -5.88 16.81
N SER A 27 2.87 -5.73 18.05
CA SER A 27 2.27 -4.81 19.01
C SER A 27 2.53 -3.36 18.60
N SER A 28 3.78 -3.00 18.29
CA SER A 28 4.09 -1.63 17.85
C SER A 28 3.48 -1.29 16.49
N ILE A 29 3.39 -2.26 15.58
CA ILE A 29 2.64 -2.11 14.31
C ILE A 29 1.14 -1.93 14.59
N GLY A 30 0.58 -2.67 15.54
CA GLY A 30 -0.82 -2.52 15.94
C GLY A 30 -1.15 -1.15 16.52
N VAL A 31 -0.21 -0.53 17.24
CA VAL A 31 -0.32 0.87 17.72
C VAL A 31 -0.28 1.83 16.53
N LEU A 32 0.68 1.68 15.62
CA LEU A 32 0.77 2.48 14.40
C LEU A 32 -0.54 2.46 13.61
N VAL A 33 -1.11 1.27 13.38
CA VAL A 33 -2.36 1.12 12.63
C VAL A 33 -3.52 1.83 13.33
N ARG A 34 -3.66 1.67 14.65
CA ARG A 34 -4.75 2.31 15.40
C ARG A 34 -4.64 3.83 15.40
N GLU A 35 -3.44 4.38 15.66
CA GLU A 35 -3.19 5.82 15.63
C GLU A 35 -3.41 6.40 14.23
N PHE A 36 -2.95 5.68 13.20
CA PHE A 36 -3.15 6.07 11.82
C PHE A 36 -4.64 6.16 11.46
N TYR A 37 -5.40 5.10 11.75
CA TYR A 37 -6.84 5.11 11.45
C TYR A 37 -7.64 6.07 12.34
N ALA A 38 -7.18 6.37 13.56
CA ALA A 38 -7.77 7.42 14.38
C ALA A 38 -7.63 8.81 13.72
N ARG A 39 -6.52 9.06 13.02
CA ARG A 39 -6.32 10.27 12.21
C ARG A 39 -7.16 10.25 10.94
N VAL A 40 -7.16 9.14 10.20
CA VAL A 40 -8.00 8.96 8.99
C VAL A 40 -9.47 9.24 9.27
N ARG A 41 -10.01 8.76 10.39
CA ARG A 41 -11.42 9.01 10.78
C ARG A 41 -11.75 10.48 10.98
N LYS A 42 -10.77 11.30 11.37
CA LYS A 42 -10.94 12.73 11.63
C LYS A 42 -10.65 13.59 10.41
N ASP A 43 -10.03 13.03 9.38
CA ASP A 43 -9.74 13.74 8.14
C ASP A 43 -11.04 14.03 7.37
N GLU A 44 -11.18 15.27 6.90
CA GLU A 44 -12.41 15.74 6.25
C GLU A 44 -12.67 15.06 4.91
N ARG A 45 -11.62 14.63 4.20
CA ARG A 45 -11.72 13.99 2.89
C ARG A 45 -11.79 12.47 3.02
N LEU A 46 -10.87 11.87 3.76
CA LEU A 46 -10.76 10.41 3.90
C LEU A 46 -11.77 9.83 4.88
N GLY A 47 -12.07 10.53 5.97
CA GLY A 47 -12.98 10.05 7.03
C GLY A 47 -14.32 9.57 6.47
N PRO A 48 -15.03 10.38 5.65
CA PRO A 48 -16.28 9.96 5.02
C PRO A 48 -16.14 8.75 4.09
N ILE A 49 -15.02 8.62 3.35
CA ILE A 49 -14.78 7.48 2.44
C ILE A 49 -14.68 6.19 3.25
N PHE A 50 -13.82 6.17 4.28
CA PHE A 50 -13.65 5.00 5.12
C PHE A 50 -14.90 4.68 5.96
N ALA A 51 -15.66 5.67 6.42
CA ALA A 51 -16.89 5.45 7.17
C ALA A 51 -18.01 4.80 6.34
N ARG A 52 -18.03 5.01 5.01
CA ARG A 52 -18.94 4.30 4.10
C ARG A 52 -18.58 2.82 3.96
N GLU A 53 -17.29 2.51 3.90
CA GLU A 53 -16.79 1.14 3.66
C GLU A 53 -16.65 0.30 4.94
N ILE A 54 -16.40 0.94 6.09
CA ILE A 54 -16.18 0.29 7.39
C ILE A 54 -17.28 0.74 8.34
N VAL A 55 -18.40 0.03 8.28
CA VAL A 55 -19.60 0.34 9.08
C VAL A 55 -19.56 -0.40 10.42
N GLY A 56 -19.87 0.31 11.50
CA GLY A 56 -20.01 -0.28 12.83
C GLY A 56 -18.68 -0.46 13.54
N ASP A 57 -18.34 -1.70 13.91
CA ASP A 57 -17.10 -2.00 14.60
C ASP A 57 -15.90 -2.01 13.64
N TRP A 58 -14.91 -1.18 13.93
CA TRP A 58 -13.70 -1.06 13.15
C TRP A 58 -12.61 -2.03 13.57
N GLU A 59 -12.68 -2.60 14.77
CA GLU A 59 -11.61 -3.43 15.31
C GLU A 59 -11.24 -4.63 14.40
N PRO A 60 -12.19 -5.33 13.76
CA PRO A 60 -11.86 -6.38 12.79
C PRO A 60 -11.05 -5.86 11.59
N HIS A 61 -11.33 -4.64 11.13
CA HIS A 61 -10.54 -4.00 10.06
C HIS A 61 -9.15 -3.62 10.55
N LEU A 62 -9.04 -3.08 11.77
CA LEU A 62 -7.76 -2.68 12.37
C LEU A 62 -6.84 -3.89 12.60
N GLU A 63 -7.38 -5.03 13.04
CA GLU A 63 -6.59 -6.27 13.17
C GLU A 63 -6.12 -6.77 11.81
N LYS A 64 -7.00 -6.79 10.80
CA LYS A 64 -6.62 -7.15 9.42
C LYS A 64 -5.52 -6.24 8.86
N MET A 65 -5.58 -4.95 9.16
CA MET A 65 -4.55 -3.98 8.74
C MET A 65 -3.25 -4.14 9.54
N THR A 66 -3.33 -4.55 10.81
CA THR A 66 -2.16 -4.93 11.60
C THR A 66 -1.45 -6.12 10.98
N ASP A 67 -2.19 -7.17 10.60
CA ASP A 67 -1.62 -8.34 9.93
C ASP A 67 -1.04 -7.98 8.55
N PHE A 68 -1.72 -7.09 7.80
CA PHE A 68 -1.20 -6.56 6.54
C PHE A 68 0.16 -5.91 6.72
N TRP A 69 0.29 -4.98 7.69
CA TRP A 69 1.54 -4.29 7.94
C TRP A 69 2.62 -5.19 8.53
N CYS A 70 2.27 -6.20 9.32
CA CYS A 70 3.22 -7.23 9.75
C CYS A 70 3.77 -8.00 8.54
N SER A 71 2.91 -8.42 7.60
CA SER A 71 3.36 -9.05 6.35
C SER A 71 4.21 -8.11 5.50
N VAL A 72 3.91 -6.81 5.47
CA VAL A 72 4.70 -5.84 4.70
C VAL A 72 6.06 -5.63 5.33
N ILE A 73 6.13 -5.42 6.65
CA ILE A 73 7.31 -4.94 7.39
C ILE A 73 8.21 -6.09 7.83
N LEU A 74 7.61 -7.08 8.50
CA LEU A 74 8.27 -8.24 9.10
C LEU A 74 8.33 -9.45 8.17
N LYS A 75 7.63 -9.41 7.03
CA LYS A 75 7.47 -10.54 6.11
C LYS A 75 6.90 -11.79 6.80
N SER A 76 6.00 -11.61 7.77
CA SER A 76 5.43 -12.72 8.56
C SER A 76 4.53 -13.65 7.75
N GLY A 77 3.84 -13.13 6.73
CA GLY A 77 2.99 -13.91 5.82
C GLY A 77 1.57 -14.17 6.34
N ASP A 78 1.17 -13.52 7.43
CA ASP A 78 -0.13 -13.72 8.08
C ASP A 78 -1.30 -13.12 7.27
N TYR A 79 -1.05 -12.02 6.56
CA TYR A 79 -2.04 -11.40 5.69
C TYR A 79 -2.28 -12.18 4.39
N ARG A 80 -3.53 -12.65 4.19
CA ARG A 80 -3.97 -13.37 2.98
C ARG A 80 -4.95 -12.58 2.10
N GLY A 81 -5.13 -11.28 2.37
CA GLY A 81 -6.06 -10.45 1.62
C GLY A 81 -5.52 -10.01 0.25
N ARG A 82 -6.40 -9.44 -0.57
CA ARG A 82 -6.06 -8.91 -1.90
C ARG A 82 -6.36 -7.41 -1.92
N PRO A 83 -5.36 -6.53 -1.74
CA PRO A 83 -5.58 -5.09 -1.64
C PRO A 83 -6.18 -4.49 -2.92
N VAL A 84 -5.63 -4.83 -4.09
CA VAL A 84 -6.05 -4.22 -5.37
C VAL A 84 -7.56 -4.34 -5.62
N PRO A 85 -8.19 -5.54 -5.60
CA PRO A 85 -9.64 -5.65 -5.79
C PRO A 85 -10.47 -4.85 -4.79
N ALA A 86 -10.00 -4.69 -3.55
CA ALA A 86 -10.71 -3.94 -2.53
C ALA A 86 -10.71 -2.41 -2.78
N HIS A 87 -9.71 -1.89 -3.50
CA HIS A 87 -9.60 -0.47 -3.81
C HIS A 87 -10.18 -0.12 -5.19
N VAL A 88 -10.03 -0.99 -6.20
CA VAL A 88 -10.56 -0.75 -7.56
C VAL A 88 -12.09 -0.60 -7.58
N LYS A 89 -12.80 -1.18 -6.61
CA LYS A 89 -14.26 -1.02 -6.46
C LYS A 89 -14.71 0.33 -5.90
N LEU A 90 -13.77 1.19 -5.46
CA LEU A 90 -14.07 2.48 -4.84
C LEU A 90 -14.10 3.56 -5.93
N GLU A 91 -15.29 3.99 -6.33
CA GLU A 91 -15.50 4.91 -7.46
C GLU A 91 -15.18 6.38 -7.12
N ASP A 92 -15.23 6.71 -5.83
CA ASP A 92 -15.17 8.04 -5.26
C ASP A 92 -13.78 8.41 -4.68
N VAL A 93 -12.80 7.51 -4.85
CA VAL A 93 -11.39 7.71 -4.52
C VAL A 93 -10.64 8.28 -5.72
N THR A 94 -9.84 9.32 -5.49
CA THR A 94 -9.01 9.98 -6.50
C THR A 94 -7.52 9.78 -6.22
N GLU A 95 -6.66 10.11 -7.19
CA GLU A 95 -5.20 10.06 -7.00
C GLU A 95 -4.72 10.96 -5.85
N SER A 96 -5.36 12.11 -5.62
CA SER A 96 -4.98 13.03 -4.55
C SER A 96 -5.24 12.47 -3.15
N ASP A 97 -6.23 11.58 -3.01
CA ASP A 97 -6.57 10.97 -1.72
C ASP A 97 -5.42 10.11 -1.18
N PHE A 98 -4.64 9.49 -2.08
CA PHE A 98 -3.42 8.77 -1.69
C PHE A 98 -2.37 9.70 -1.10
N GLY A 99 -2.28 10.95 -1.56
CA GLY A 99 -1.37 11.96 -1.00
C GLY A 99 -1.71 12.29 0.45
N ILE A 100 -3.00 12.49 0.74
CA ILE A 100 -3.50 12.73 2.10
C ILE A 100 -3.22 11.52 2.99
N TRP A 101 -3.54 10.32 2.49
CA TRP A 101 -3.36 9.07 3.23
C TRP A 101 -1.87 8.84 3.57
N LEU A 102 -0.96 9.07 2.61
CA LEU A 102 0.49 8.95 2.83
C LEU A 102 1.01 9.99 3.81
N ALA A 103 0.51 11.23 3.76
CA ALA A 103 0.89 12.28 4.69
C ALA A 103 0.51 11.91 6.13
N LEU A 104 -0.74 11.48 6.35
CA LEU A 104 -1.21 11.03 7.66
C LEU A 104 -0.43 9.80 8.15
N PHE A 105 -0.12 8.86 7.26
CA PHE A 105 0.64 7.66 7.60
C PHE A 105 2.07 8.01 8.01
N GLY A 106 2.74 8.88 7.23
CA GLY A 106 4.08 9.36 7.53
C GLY A 106 4.16 10.12 8.84
N GLU A 107 3.21 11.03 9.09
CA GLU A 107 3.14 11.76 10.37
C GLU A 107 2.97 10.80 11.56
N THR A 108 2.14 9.77 11.40
CA THR A 108 1.94 8.76 12.44
C THR A 108 3.21 7.93 12.68
N ALA A 109 3.87 7.48 11.62
CA ALA A 109 5.09 6.69 11.71
C ALA A 109 6.23 7.48 12.36
N SER A 110 6.42 8.75 11.97
CA SER A 110 7.43 9.64 12.57
C SER A 110 7.15 9.98 14.03
N GLY A 111 5.88 9.94 14.47
CA GLY A 111 5.53 10.13 15.88
C GLY A 111 5.80 8.91 16.77
N LEU A 112 5.93 7.71 16.19
CA LEU A 112 6.04 6.44 16.93
C LEU A 112 7.42 5.79 16.84
N PHE A 113 8.17 6.05 15.78
CA PHE A 113 9.43 5.37 15.50
C PHE A 113 10.57 6.35 15.25
N ALA A 114 11.80 5.86 15.47
CA ALA A 114 13.00 6.59 15.08
C ALA A 114 12.99 6.90 13.56
N PRO A 115 13.59 8.02 13.11
CA PRO A 115 13.50 8.49 11.73
C PRO A 115 13.85 7.41 10.68
N GLU A 116 14.88 6.60 10.94
CA GLU A 116 15.33 5.51 10.07
C GLU A 116 14.30 4.38 9.95
N ILE A 117 13.56 4.08 11.01
CA ILE A 117 12.49 3.08 11.01
C ILE A 117 11.26 3.65 10.31
N ALA A 118 10.85 4.86 10.67
CA ALA A 118 9.70 5.54 10.06
C ALA A 118 9.87 5.67 8.53
N ALA A 119 11.07 5.98 8.06
CA ALA A 119 11.40 6.04 6.63
C ALA A 119 11.10 4.73 5.89
N VAL A 120 11.41 3.57 6.50
CA VAL A 120 11.12 2.26 5.90
C VAL A 120 9.61 2.00 5.79
N PHE A 121 8.83 2.40 6.81
CA PHE A 121 7.37 2.31 6.76
C PHE A 121 6.81 3.17 5.62
N VAL A 122 7.26 4.42 5.51
CA VAL A 122 6.80 5.37 4.48
C VAL A 122 7.19 4.89 3.08
N GLU A 123 8.42 4.46 2.87
CA GLU A 123 8.89 3.94 1.58
C GLU A 123 8.01 2.77 1.09
N ARG A 124 7.67 1.83 1.98
CA ARG A 124 6.78 0.71 1.64
C ARG A 124 5.35 1.18 1.38
N ALA A 125 4.86 2.15 2.15
CA ALA A 125 3.56 2.77 1.95
C ALA A 125 3.44 3.41 0.56
N GLU A 126 4.46 4.17 0.15
CA GLU A 126 4.53 4.84 -1.16
C GLU A 126 4.54 3.84 -2.33
N ARG A 127 5.27 2.73 -2.19
CA ARG A 127 5.27 1.64 -3.18
C ARG A 127 3.89 1.00 -3.32
N ILE A 128 3.23 0.71 -2.20
CA ILE A 128 1.86 0.17 -2.21
C ILE A 128 0.90 1.16 -2.85
N ALA A 129 0.95 2.44 -2.45
CA ALA A 129 0.12 3.49 -3.04
C ALA A 129 0.36 3.62 -4.55
N THR A 130 1.62 3.55 -5.01
CA THR A 130 1.96 3.56 -6.44
C THR A 130 1.33 2.37 -7.17
N SER A 131 1.44 1.17 -6.63
CA SER A 131 0.82 -0.03 -7.22
C SER A 131 -0.71 0.07 -7.27
N LEU A 132 -1.35 0.61 -6.23
CA LEU A 132 -2.80 0.81 -6.19
C LEU A 132 -3.26 1.88 -7.18
N LYS A 133 -2.56 3.02 -7.26
CA LYS A 133 -2.85 4.07 -8.25
C LYS A 133 -2.77 3.56 -9.68
N LEU A 134 -1.71 2.79 -10.01
CA LEU A 134 -1.59 2.14 -11.31
C LEU A 134 -2.79 1.22 -11.58
N ALA A 135 -3.18 0.39 -10.61
CA ALA A 135 -4.29 -0.52 -10.77
C ALA A 135 -5.66 0.18 -10.86
N MET A 136 -5.85 1.33 -10.22
CA MET A 136 -7.14 2.05 -10.18
C MET A 136 -7.32 3.00 -11.36
N PHE A 137 -6.30 3.76 -11.73
CA PHE A 137 -6.43 4.87 -12.67
C PHE A 137 -5.85 4.58 -14.05
N PHE A 138 -4.98 3.57 -14.16
CA PHE A 138 -4.32 3.21 -15.42
C PHE A 138 -4.76 1.82 -15.85
N HIS A 139 -6.00 1.72 -16.35
CA HIS A 139 -6.48 0.51 -17.01
C HIS A 139 -6.00 0.52 -18.47
N LEU A 140 -5.03 -0.35 -18.79
CA LEU A 140 -4.89 -0.79 -20.17
C LEU A 140 -6.18 -1.54 -20.52
N GLY A 141 -7.03 -0.94 -21.36
CA GLY A 141 -8.21 -1.62 -21.90
C GLY A 141 -7.82 -2.97 -22.52
N PRO A 142 -8.78 -3.91 -22.71
CA PRO A 142 -8.47 -5.20 -23.30
C PRO A 142 -7.73 -4.96 -24.61
N ALA A 143 -6.49 -5.46 -24.72
CA ALA A 143 -5.72 -5.38 -25.95
C ALA A 143 -6.61 -5.95 -27.06
N ALA A 144 -7.02 -5.08 -27.99
CA ALA A 144 -7.90 -5.43 -29.08
C ALA A 144 -7.26 -6.60 -29.84
N ARG A 145 -7.77 -7.80 -29.61
CA ARG A 145 -7.52 -8.97 -30.45
C ARG A 145 -8.42 -8.86 -31.66
N ASP A 146 -8.18 -7.87 -32.51
CA ASP A 146 -8.61 -7.91 -33.90
C ASP A 146 -7.51 -8.64 -34.68
N ILE A 147 -7.67 -9.96 -34.79
CA ILE A 147 -7.04 -10.72 -35.86
C ILE A 147 -8.06 -10.71 -37.00
N PRO A 148 -7.81 -9.98 -38.12
CA PRO A 148 -8.70 -10.06 -39.27
C PRO A 148 -8.63 -11.49 -39.82
N GLY A 149 -9.79 -12.12 -39.95
CA GLY A 149 -9.94 -13.41 -40.59
C GLY A 149 -9.35 -13.36 -42.01
N LYS A 150 -8.44 -14.29 -42.28
CA LYS A 150 -8.03 -14.64 -43.64
C LYS A 150 -9.24 -15.20 -44.38
N ALA A 151 -9.69 -14.48 -45.41
CA ALA A 151 -10.42 -15.06 -46.52
C ALA A 151 -9.42 -15.64 -47.54
#